data_AF-A0A832EQG4-F1
#
_entry.id   AF-A0A832EQG4-F1
#
_cell.length_a   1.000
_cell.length_b   1.000
_cell.length_c   1.000
_cell.angle_alpha   90.00
_cell.angle_beta   90.00
_cell.angle_gamma   90.00
#
_symmetry.space_group_name_H-M   'P 1'
#
loop_
_entity.id
_entity.type
_entity.pdbx_description
1 polymer ?
#
loop_
_entity_poly.entity_id
_entity_poly.type
_entity_poly.pdbx_seq_one_letter_code
_entity_poly.pdbx_strand_id
1 'polypeptide(L)'
;MNKLTRFLNTLKLFGFVILDSKNIDIVDMLKNSGLLQLFHIRRLNGYTILGIDSEACEKECDLNCRDGNGKRIRKCYGECIDRCVMDELNIIIRSISRMFQ
;
A
#
# COMPACT_ATOMS: atom_id res chain seq x y z
N MET A 1 11.80 4.05 20.06
CA MET A 1 11.25 4.23 18.70
C MET A 1 9.75 3.92 18.75
N ASN A 2 8.88 4.87 18.39
CA ASN A 2 7.42 4.73 18.48
C ASN A 2 6.92 3.60 17.55
N LYS A 3 5.89 2.84 17.96
CA LYS A 3 5.21 1.82 17.14
C LYS A 3 4.82 2.36 15.76
N LEU A 4 4.33 3.61 15.70
CA LEU A 4 3.98 4.30 14.46
C LEU A 4 5.19 4.50 13.53
N THR A 5 6.32 4.92 14.07
CA THR A 5 7.57 5.10 13.31
C THR A 5 8.06 3.77 12.73
N ARG A 6 7.95 2.68 13.50
CA ARG A 6 8.26 1.32 13.00
C ARG A 6 7.33 0.93 11.85
N PHE A 7 6.03 1.13 12.02
CA PHE A 7 5.03 0.85 10.99
C PHE A 7 5.35 1.59 9.69
N LEU A 8 5.56 2.91 9.76
CA LEU A 8 5.85 3.74 8.59
C LEU A 8 7.17 3.34 7.90
N ASN A 9 8.21 3.03 8.67
CA ASN A 9 9.49 2.61 8.11
C ASN A 9 9.39 1.25 7.41
N THR A 10 8.69 0.28 8.00
CA THR A 10 8.46 -1.03 7.38
C THR A 10 7.65 -0.89 6.10
N LEU A 11 6.55 -0.12 6.15
CA LEU A 11 5.71 0.12 4.98
C LEU A 11 6.50 0.80 3.86
N LYS A 12 7.35 1.78 4.19
CA LYS A 12 8.21 2.47 3.21
C LYS A 12 9.25 1.56 2.56
N LEU A 13 9.82 0.63 3.32
CA LEU A 13 10.90 -0.25 2.83
C LEU A 13 10.38 -1.43 2.02
N PHE A 14 9.22 -1.97 2.38
CA PHE A 14 8.74 -3.23 1.83
C PHE A 14 7.42 -3.12 1.06
N GLY A 15 6.71 -2.00 1.14
CA GLY A 15 5.37 -1.83 0.54
C GLY A 15 4.25 -2.56 1.28
N PHE A 16 4.57 -3.32 2.33
CA PHE A 16 3.60 -3.98 3.20
C PHE A 16 4.10 -4.07 4.64
N VAL A 17 3.19 -4.34 5.57
CA VAL A 17 3.49 -4.60 6.98
C VAL A 17 2.74 -5.83 7.44
N ILE A 18 3.41 -6.67 8.22
CA ILE A 18 2.79 -7.80 8.93
C ILE A 18 2.62 -7.39 10.39
N LEU A 19 1.38 -7.45 10.87
CA LEU A 19 0.99 -7.17 12.24
C LEU A 19 0.51 -8.45 12.90
N ASP A 20 0.88 -8.71 14.16
CA ASP A 20 0.19 -9.71 14.98
C ASP A 20 -1.29 -9.30 15.11
N SER A 21 -2.23 -10.25 15.01
CA SER A 21 -3.67 -10.01 15.16
C SER A 21 -4.06 -9.30 16.45
N LYS A 22 -3.21 -9.34 17.48
CA LYS A 22 -3.39 -8.62 18.74
C LYS A 22 -3.07 -7.12 18.64
N ASN A 23 -2.37 -6.67 17.59
CA ASN A 23 -2.10 -5.24 17.33
C ASN A 23 -3.29 -4.55 16.66
N ILE A 24 -4.45 -4.60 17.33
CA ILE A 24 -5.69 -3.96 16.87
C ILE A 24 -5.52 -2.44 16.79
N ASP A 25 -4.70 -1.85 17.66
CA ASP A 25 -4.49 -0.40 17.76
C ASP A 25 -4.13 0.27 16.42
N ILE A 26 -3.25 -0.34 15.62
CA ILE A 26 -2.83 0.24 14.33
C ILE A 26 -3.96 0.13 13.30
N VAL A 27 -4.66 -1.01 13.27
CA VAL A 27 -5.77 -1.23 12.33
C VAL A 27 -6.92 -0.28 12.65
N ASP A 28 -7.26 -0.14 13.94
CA ASP A 28 -8.30 0.79 14.40
C ASP A 28 -7.91 2.25 14.16
N MET A 29 -6.63 2.60 14.38
CA MET A 29 -6.11 3.93 14.05
C MET A 29 -6.28 4.25 12.55
N LEU A 30 -5.89 3.33 11.67
CA LEU A 30 -6.06 3.50 10.21
C LEU A 30 -7.55 3.56 9.82
N LYS A 31 -8.40 2.77 10.48
CA LYS A 31 -9.85 2.77 10.27
C LYS A 31 -10.48 4.11 10.65
N ASN A 32 -10.18 4.60 11.84
CA ASN A 32 -10.71 5.87 12.36
C ASN A 32 -10.21 7.08 11.56
N SER A 33 -9.06 6.93 10.90
CA SER A 33 -8.48 7.94 10.00
C SER A 33 -9.03 7.89 8.58
N GLY A 34 -9.88 6.92 8.24
CA GLY A 34 -10.37 6.69 6.88
C GLY A 34 -9.30 6.19 5.88
N LEU A 35 -8.12 5.81 6.38
CA LEU A 35 -6.99 5.39 5.55
C LEU A 35 -6.97 3.88 5.30
N LEU A 36 -7.76 3.10 6.07
CA LEU A 36 -7.78 1.65 5.96
C LEU A 36 -8.15 1.16 4.54
N GLN A 37 -8.99 1.91 3.83
CA GLN A 37 -9.42 1.62 2.46
C GLN A 37 -8.28 1.73 1.42
N LEU A 38 -7.15 2.33 1.78
CA LEU A 38 -5.98 2.44 0.91
C LEU A 38 -5.08 1.20 1.01
N PHE A 39 -5.46 0.22 1.83
CA PHE A 39 -4.71 -0.99 2.07
C PHE A 39 -5.49 -2.22 1.63
N HIS A 40 -4.81 -3.12 0.93
CA HIS A 40 -5.21 -4.49 0.84
C HIS A 40 -4.93 -5.21 2.16
N ILE A 41 -5.98 -5.80 2.76
CA ILE A 41 -5.90 -6.46 4.07
C ILE A 41 -6.07 -7.96 3.90
N ARG A 42 -5.04 -8.71 4.27
CA ARG A 42 -5.09 -10.17 4.32
C ARG A 42 -4.91 -10.68 5.74
N ARG A 43 -5.87 -11.46 6.23
CA ARG A 43 -5.79 -12.11 7.55
C ARG A 43 -5.33 -13.55 7.39
N LEU A 44 -4.30 -13.92 8.13
CA LEU A 44 -3.77 -15.27 8.27
C LEU A 44 -3.77 -15.61 9.76
N ASN A 45 -3.81 -16.89 10.14
CA ASN A 45 -3.94 -17.29 11.54
C ASN A 45 -2.95 -16.56 12.48
N GLY A 46 -3.46 -15.62 13.28
CA GLY A 46 -2.67 -14.81 14.22
C GLY A 46 -1.96 -13.58 13.62
N TYR A 47 -2.12 -13.28 12.33
CA TYR A 47 -1.51 -12.14 11.67
C TYR A 47 -2.47 -11.38 10.73
N THR A 48 -2.25 -10.07 10.62
CA THR A 48 -2.86 -9.20 9.61
C THR A 48 -1.76 -8.60 8.74
N ILE A 49 -1.84 -8.84 7.44
CA ILE A 49 -0.96 -8.24 6.45
C ILE A 49 -1.68 -7.03 5.86
N LEU A 50 -1.03 -5.88 5.91
CA LEU A 50 -1.47 -4.64 5.27
C LEU A 50 -0.50 -4.33 4.13
N GLY A 51 -0.96 -4.44 2.89
CA GLY A 51 -0.24 -3.96 1.71
C GLY A 51 -0.97 -2.78 1.09
N ILE A 52 -0.31 -2.00 0.23
CA ILE A 52 -1.00 -1.00 -0.59
C ILE A 52 -2.02 -1.71 -1.48
N ASP A 53 -3.22 -1.14 -1.65
CA ASP A 53 -4.18 -1.64 -2.62
C ASP A 53 -3.73 -1.27 -4.04
N SER A 54 -3.17 -2.23 -4.78
CA SER A 54 -2.65 -2.00 -6.12
C SER A 54 -3.72 -2.04 -7.22
N GLU A 55 -4.99 -2.29 -6.92
CA GLU A 55 -6.01 -2.53 -7.96
C GLU A 55 -6.18 -1.32 -8.90
N ALA A 56 -6.12 -0.10 -8.36
CA ALA A 56 -6.18 1.12 -9.16
C ALA A 56 -4.97 1.24 -10.11
N CYS A 57 -3.76 1.01 -9.57
CA CYS A 57 -2.53 0.98 -10.35
C CYS A 57 -2.57 -0.10 -11.44
N GLU A 58 -3.09 -1.30 -11.12
CA GLU A 58 -3.21 -2.39 -12.08
C GLU A 58 -4.09 -2.04 -13.27
N LYS A 59 -5.25 -1.40 -13.01
CA LYS A 59 -6.15 -0.93 -14.06
C LYS A 59 -5.52 0.17 -14.90
N GLU A 60 -4.91 1.17 -14.28
CA GLU A 60 -4.27 2.28 -14.99
C GLU A 60 -3.12 1.77 -15.87
N CYS A 61 -2.23 0.96 -15.31
CA CYS A 61 -1.10 0.42 -16.05
C CYS A 61 -1.53 -0.54 -17.16
N ASP A 62 -2.62 -1.28 -16.99
CA ASP A 62 -3.18 -2.11 -18.06
C ASP A 62 -3.72 -1.32 -19.24
N LEU A 63 -4.21 -0.11 -19.01
CA LEU A 63 -4.67 0.78 -20.07
C LEU A 63 -3.48 1.43 -20.79
N ASN A 64 -2.47 1.84 -20.04
CA ASN A 64 -1.35 2.64 -20.57
C ASN A 64 -0.20 1.81 -21.15
N CYS A 65 -0.05 0.53 -20.77
CA CYS A 65 1.08 -0.31 -21.19
C CYS A 65 0.67 -1.38 -22.20
N ARG A 66 0.09 -0.96 -23.33
CA ARG A 66 -0.26 -1.85 -24.46
C ARG A 66 0.54 -1.51 -25.72
N ASP A 67 0.85 -2.55 -26.51
CA ASP A 67 1.42 -2.37 -27.84
C ASP A 67 0.35 -2.00 -28.88
N GLY A 68 0.76 -1.75 -30.12
CA GLY A 68 -0.18 -1.43 -31.21
C GLY A 68 -1.18 -2.55 -31.54
N ASN A 69 -0.99 -3.76 -30.99
CA ASN A 69 -1.90 -4.90 -31.12
C ASN A 69 -2.77 -5.10 -29.86
N GLY A 70 -2.70 -4.19 -28.89
CA GLY A 70 -3.45 -4.25 -27.64
C GLY A 70 -2.89 -5.24 -26.61
N LYS A 71 -1.71 -5.83 -26.84
CA LYS A 71 -1.06 -6.75 -25.89
C LYS A 71 -0.28 -5.98 -24.83
N ARG A 72 -0.29 -6.47 -23.60
CA ARG A 72 0.45 -5.88 -22.47
C ARG A 72 1.96 -5.92 -22.72
N ILE A 73 2.62 -4.76 -22.69
CA ILE A 73 4.08 -4.65 -22.73
C ILE A 73 4.60 -4.88 -21.30
N ARG A 74 5.16 -6.06 -21.03
CA ARG A 74 5.57 -6.47 -19.68
C ARG A 74 6.51 -5.47 -18.98
N LYS A 75 7.52 -4.96 -19.69
CA LYS A 75 8.48 -3.99 -19.12
C LYS A 75 7.80 -2.69 -18.70
N CYS A 76 6.99 -2.11 -19.59
CA CYS A 76 6.20 -0.91 -19.27
C CYS A 76 5.29 -1.16 -18.08
N TYR A 77 4.56 -2.27 -18.08
CA TYR A 77 3.61 -2.60 -17.03
C TYR A 77 4.30 -2.71 -15.66
N GLY A 78 5.42 -3.42 -15.58
CA GLY A 78 6.20 -3.52 -14.34
C GLY A 78 6.66 -2.16 -13.82
N GLU A 79 7.30 -1.35 -14.68
CA GLU A 79 7.78 -0.01 -14.31
C GLU A 79 6.63 0.93 -13.92
N CYS A 80 5.46 0.80 -14.56
CA CYS A 80 4.26 1.57 -14.26
C CYS A 80 3.70 1.21 -12.88
N ILE A 81 3.56 -0.08 -12.57
CA ILE A 81 3.07 -0.56 -11.27
C ILE A 81 3.99 -0.09 -10.15
N ASP A 82 5.29 -0.28 -10.30
CA ASP A 82 6.27 0.11 -9.29
C ASP A 82 6.19 1.61 -8.98
N ARG A 83 6.07 2.45 -10.03
CA ARG A 83 5.93 3.89 -9.86
C ARG A 83 4.62 4.26 -9.19
N CYS A 84 3.50 3.73 -9.68
CA CYS A 84 2.18 4.04 -9.16
C CYS A 84 2.04 3.65 -7.68
N VAL A 85 2.45 2.43 -7.32
CA VAL A 85 2.42 1.95 -5.93
C VAL A 85 3.32 2.82 -5.03
N MET A 86 4.50 3.22 -5.51
CA MET A 86 5.38 4.12 -4.75
C MET A 86 4.77 5.52 -4.56
N ASP A 87 4.07 6.05 -5.56
CA ASP A 87 3.39 7.34 -5.45
C ASP A 87 2.24 7.27 -4.44
N GLU A 88 1.41 6.22 -4.48
CA GLU A 88 0.36 5.99 -3.48
C GLU A 88 0.92 5.81 -2.07
N LEU A 89 1.99 5.02 -1.93
CA LEU A 89 2.69 4.82 -0.67
C LEU A 89 3.20 6.15 -0.10
N ASN A 90 3.78 7.01 -0.93
CA ASN A 90 4.24 8.33 -0.51
C ASN A 90 3.08 9.23 -0.05
N ILE A 91 1.92 9.17 -0.72
CA ILE A 91 0.71 9.90 -0.31
C ILE A 91 0.24 9.39 1.05
N ILE A 92 0.13 8.07 1.24
CA ILE A 92 -0.29 7.46 2.50
C ILE A 92 0.65 7.85 3.65
N ILE A 93 1.96 7.72 3.47
CA ILE A 93 2.95 8.07 4.49
C ILE A 93 2.84 9.55 4.87
N ARG A 94 2.68 10.44 3.88
CA ARG A 94 2.50 11.89 4.13
C ARG A 94 1.21 12.17 4.91
N SER A 95 0.10 11.52 4.53
CA SER A 95 -1.19 11.66 5.19
C SER A 95 -1.12 11.20 6.64
N ILE A 96 -0.56 10.02 6.91
CA ILE A 96 -0.37 9.52 8.27
C ILE A 96 0.52 10.48 9.05
N SER A 97 1.67 10.89 8.49
CA SER A 97 2.62 11.75 9.20
C SER A 97 2.02 13.10 9.61
N ARG A 98 1.13 13.70 8.80
CA ARG A 98 0.43 14.95 9.14
C ARG A 98 -0.60 14.80 10.26
N MET A 99 -1.17 13.61 10.46
CA MET A 99 -2.17 13.38 11.50
C MET A 99 -1.57 13.23 12.90
N PHE A 100 -0.27 12.96 12.99
CA PHE A 100 0.46 12.70 14.24
C PHE A 100 1.56 13.72 14.54
N GLN A 101 1.53 14.88 13.85
CA GLN A 101 2.24 16.10 14.22
C GLN A 101 1.31 17.00 15.04
#